data_AF-A0A259HGF8-F1
#
_entry.id   AF-A0A259HGF8-F1
#
_cell.length_a   1.000
_cell.length_b   1.000
_cell.length_c   1.000
_cell.angle_alpha   90.00
_cell.angle_beta   90.00
_cell.angle_gamma   90.00
#
_symmetry.space_group_name_H-M   'P 1'
#
loop_
_entity.id
_entity.type
_entity.pdbx_description
1 polymer ?
#
loop_
_entity_poly.entity_id
_entity_poly.type
_entity_poly.pdbx_seq_one_letter_code
_entity_poly.pdbx_strand_id
1 'polypeptide(L)'
;WTSYADKADWIFCLVRTDKTNKYQGISFLLFDMMTPGVTTKPIKLISGNSPFCETFFDNVVVPKTQIVGELNRGWDVAKYLLGHEREMISGAGGGDRLNAIGAVVARNGLEDPILRAELAQFDVDALAYACMGEKFLDEAKVGRGHPAQPNMIKYVGTELNKRRHELLMAAGGATALEWDSERTNGGSPSRSWLRTKANSIEGGTSEVMLNVVAKRILELPGA
;
A
#
# COMPACT_ATOMS: atom_id res chain seq x y z
N TRP A 1 11.14 -2.83 7.48
CA TRP A 1 10.46 -2.74 6.17
C TRP A 1 10.56 -1.33 5.62
N THR A 2 11.74 -0.74 5.63
CA THR A 2 11.94 0.63 5.12
C THR A 2 12.12 0.53 3.61
N SER A 3 11.19 1.10 2.85
CA SER A 3 11.24 1.06 1.38
C SER A 3 12.48 1.77 0.87
N TYR A 4 13.25 1.11 0.00
CA TYR A 4 14.40 1.65 -0.72
C TYR A 4 15.45 2.33 0.15
N ALA A 5 15.60 1.90 1.41
CA ALA A 5 16.58 2.52 2.32
C ALA A 5 18.02 2.37 1.80
N ASP A 6 18.31 1.31 1.04
CA ASP A 6 19.60 1.10 0.36
C ASP A 6 19.89 2.10 -0.76
N LYS A 7 18.90 2.91 -1.15
CA LYS A 7 18.97 3.89 -2.25
C LYS A 7 18.59 5.30 -1.84
N ALA A 8 18.14 5.50 -0.60
CA ALA A 8 17.67 6.79 -0.12
C ALA A 8 18.84 7.63 0.38
N ASP A 9 18.88 8.91 0.02
CA ASP A 9 19.88 9.85 0.55
C ASP A 9 19.58 10.25 2.00
N TRP A 10 18.29 10.30 2.36
CA TRP A 10 17.80 10.75 3.66
C TRP A 10 16.72 9.81 4.19
N ILE A 11 16.62 9.74 5.52
CA ILE A 11 15.59 8.98 6.22
C ILE A 11 14.90 9.85 7.26
N PHE A 12 13.59 9.64 7.41
CA PHE A 12 12.90 10.10 8.59
C PHE A 12 12.68 8.97 9.60
N CYS A 13 12.81 9.30 10.88
CA CYS A 13 12.65 8.36 11.98
C CYS A 13 11.69 8.91 13.04
N LEU A 14 10.75 8.08 13.46
CA LEU A 14 9.95 8.32 14.66
C LEU A 14 10.66 7.67 15.86
N VAL A 15 11.34 8.48 16.66
CA VAL A 15 12.19 8.01 17.76
C VAL A 15 11.56 8.28 19.12
N ARG A 16 11.67 7.32 20.04
CA ARG A 16 11.28 7.52 21.45
C ARG A 16 12.28 8.47 22.12
N THR A 17 11.78 9.61 22.58
CA THR A 17 12.55 10.66 23.27
C THR A 17 12.10 10.87 24.70
N ASP A 18 10.86 10.48 25.03
CA ASP A 18 10.35 10.35 26.40
C ASP A 18 9.58 9.03 26.52
N LYS A 19 9.69 8.32 27.65
CA LYS A 19 9.00 7.05 27.93
C LYS A 19 7.71 7.22 28.73
N THR A 20 7.43 8.39 29.30
CA THR A 20 6.27 8.64 30.18
C THR A 20 4.94 8.61 29.43
N ASN A 21 4.92 9.10 28.19
CA ASN A 21 3.71 9.15 27.37
C ASN A 21 3.91 8.46 26.02
N LYS A 22 3.03 7.51 25.69
CA LYS A 22 3.09 6.74 24.44
C LYS A 22 3.04 7.60 23.18
N TYR A 23 2.28 8.69 23.14
CA TYR A 23 2.16 9.52 21.92
C TYR A 23 2.99 10.80 22.02
N GLN A 24 2.99 11.45 23.18
CA GLN A 24 3.75 12.68 23.45
C GLN A 24 5.19 12.40 23.91
N GLY A 25 5.78 11.31 23.43
CA GLY A 25 7.18 10.95 23.70
C GLY A 25 7.90 10.47 22.45
N ILE A 26 7.34 10.75 21.27
CA ILE A 26 7.97 10.52 19.96
C ILE A 26 8.47 11.85 19.42
N SER A 27 9.67 11.85 18.84
CA SER A 27 10.17 12.96 18.02
C SER A 27 10.35 12.49 16.57
N PHE A 28 10.15 13.41 15.63
CA PHE A 28 10.37 13.18 14.21
C PHE A 28 11.75 13.71 13.85
N LEU A 29 12.65 12.83 13.42
CA LEU A 29 13.97 13.21 12.92
C LEU A 29 14.02 13.03 11.41
N LEU A 30 14.75 13.88 10.72
CA LEU A 30 15.08 13.74 9.30
C LEU A 30 16.60 13.89 9.16
N PHE A 31 17.31 12.87 8.72
CA PHE A 31 18.78 12.91 8.66
C PHE A 31 19.36 12.06 7.53
N ASP A 32 20.62 12.34 7.21
CA ASP A 32 21.38 11.73 6.12
C ASP A 32 21.63 10.24 6.38
N MET A 33 21.35 9.39 5.38
CA MET A 33 21.56 7.93 5.45
C MET A 33 23.04 7.53 5.50
N MET A 34 23.96 8.43 5.17
CA MET A 34 25.41 8.28 5.31
C MET A 34 25.91 8.63 6.71
N THR A 35 25.03 9.03 7.64
CA THR A 35 25.42 9.31 9.04
C THR A 35 26.09 8.07 9.65
N PRO A 36 27.26 8.21 10.32
CA PRO A 36 27.94 7.08 10.93
C PRO A 36 27.03 6.26 11.86
N GLY A 37 27.06 4.94 11.70
CA GLY A 37 26.23 3.99 12.46
C GLY A 37 24.91 3.59 11.77
N VAL A 38 24.55 4.24 10.65
CA VAL A 38 23.42 3.81 9.81
C VAL A 38 23.87 2.68 8.90
N THR A 39 23.14 1.56 8.88
CA THR A 39 23.34 0.49 7.90
C THR A 39 22.01 -0.07 7.42
N THR A 40 21.99 -0.63 6.20
CA THR A 40 20.80 -1.23 5.60
C THR A 40 21.06 -2.63 5.11
N LYS A 41 20.08 -3.51 5.27
CA LYS A 41 20.10 -4.87 4.74
C LYS A 41 18.83 -5.13 3.92
N PRO A 42 18.93 -5.30 2.59
CA PRO A 42 17.77 -5.60 1.75
C PRO A 42 17.07 -6.90 2.17
N ILE A 43 15.74 -6.90 2.11
CA ILE A 43 14.87 -8.03 2.42
C ILE A 43 14.31 -8.58 1.11
N LYS A 44 14.71 -9.81 0.78
CA LYS A 44 14.16 -10.52 -0.38
C LYS A 44 12.74 -11.00 -0.07
N LEU A 45 11.77 -10.49 -0.82
CA LEU A 45 10.37 -10.91 -0.72
C LEU A 45 10.13 -12.23 -1.45
N ILE A 46 9.02 -12.88 -1.12
CA ILE A 46 8.56 -14.09 -1.83
C ILE A 46 8.27 -13.83 -3.31
N SER A 47 7.96 -12.59 -3.71
CA SER A 47 7.86 -12.17 -5.12
C SER A 47 9.20 -12.08 -5.85
N GLY A 48 10.32 -12.34 -5.15
CA GLY A 48 11.67 -12.18 -5.66
C GLY A 48 12.17 -10.74 -5.74
N ASN A 49 11.29 -9.75 -5.57
CA ASN A 49 11.67 -8.34 -5.44
C ASN A 49 12.29 -8.07 -4.06
N SER A 50 13.13 -7.03 -3.97
CA SER A 50 13.74 -6.61 -2.71
C SER A 50 13.59 -5.08 -2.48
N PRO A 51 12.36 -4.53 -2.47
CA PRO A 51 12.17 -3.09 -2.34
C PRO A 51 12.29 -2.59 -0.90
N PHE A 52 12.43 -3.48 0.09
CA PHE A 52 12.49 -3.11 1.51
C PHE A 52 13.82 -3.47 2.13
N CYS A 53 14.20 -2.74 3.15
CA CYS A 53 15.36 -3.04 3.98
C CYS A 53 14.97 -3.19 5.46
N GLU A 54 15.79 -3.95 6.18
CA GLU A 54 16.08 -3.70 7.58
C GLU A 54 17.03 -2.49 7.63
N THR A 55 16.73 -1.52 8.49
CA THR A 55 17.59 -0.34 8.71
C THR A 55 18.05 -0.36 10.16
N PHE A 56 19.36 -0.34 10.37
CA PHE A 56 19.97 -0.40 11.69
C PHE A 56 20.57 0.97 12.03
N PHE A 57 20.42 1.36 13.29
CA PHE A 57 21.00 2.58 13.86
C PHE A 57 21.86 2.17 15.05
N ASP A 58 23.17 2.05 14.83
CA ASP A 58 24.14 1.74 15.88
C ASP A 58 24.78 3.03 16.39
N ASN A 59 24.35 3.49 17.57
CA ASN A 59 24.87 4.69 18.24
C ASN A 59 24.92 5.94 17.35
N VAL A 60 23.96 6.08 16.44
CA VAL A 60 23.87 7.20 15.48
C VAL A 60 23.65 8.50 16.24
N VAL A 61 24.51 9.49 15.98
CA VAL A 61 24.42 10.83 16.57
C VAL A 61 23.83 11.79 15.54
N VAL A 62 22.69 12.40 15.88
CA VAL A 62 21.98 13.35 15.02
C VAL A 62 21.85 14.70 15.75
N PRO A 63 22.22 15.84 15.13
CA PRO A 63 22.04 17.16 15.72
C PRO A 63 20.56 17.46 16.03
N LYS A 64 20.28 18.15 17.15
CA LYS A 64 18.90 18.53 17.52
C LYS A 64 18.20 19.38 16.46
N THR A 65 18.94 20.06 15.60
CA THR A 65 18.40 20.85 14.47
C THR A 65 17.73 20.00 13.40
N GLN A 66 17.93 18.68 13.40
CA GLN A 66 17.26 17.73 12.51
C GLN A 66 15.90 17.22 13.07
N ILE A 67 15.47 17.74 14.21
CA ILE A 67 14.10 17.55 14.69
C ILE A 67 13.17 18.36 13.79
N VAL A 68 12.23 17.67 13.14
CA VAL A 68 11.14 18.31 12.39
C VAL A 68 9.99 18.56 13.36
N GLY A 69 9.61 19.83 13.51
CA GLY A 69 8.62 20.24 14.51
C GLY A 69 9.25 20.38 15.90
N GLU A 70 8.55 19.89 16.93
CA GLU A 70 8.98 20.03 18.32
C GLU A 70 9.40 18.70 18.94
N LEU A 71 10.33 18.74 19.90
CA LEU A 71 10.69 17.59 20.72
C LEU A 71 9.43 17.00 21.37
N ASN A 72 9.30 15.66 21.34
CA ASN A 72 8.17 14.91 21.88
C ASN A 72 6.82 15.12 21.14
N ARG A 73 6.80 15.86 20.03
CA ARG A 73 5.60 16.13 19.20
C ARG A 73 5.67 15.50 17.81
N GLY A 74 6.59 14.56 17.58
CA GLY A 74 6.77 13.90 16.29
C GLY A 74 5.56 13.10 15.81
N TRP A 75 4.67 12.67 16.71
CA TRP A 75 3.43 11.99 16.32
C TRP A 75 2.44 12.91 15.59
N ASP A 76 2.50 14.23 15.83
CA ASP A 76 1.65 15.18 15.11
C ASP A 76 2.09 15.32 13.65
N VAL A 77 3.40 15.39 13.41
CA VAL A 77 4.00 15.37 12.07
C VAL A 77 3.67 14.07 11.35
N ALA A 78 3.80 12.92 12.04
CA ALA A 78 3.46 11.62 11.47
C ALA A 78 2.00 11.51 11.03
N LYS A 79 1.04 11.99 11.86
CA LYS A 79 -0.39 11.99 11.50
C LYS A 79 -0.65 12.86 10.27
N TYR A 80 0.02 14.01 10.17
CA TYR A 80 -0.12 14.90 9.02
C TYR A 80 0.39 14.23 7.73
N LEU A 81 1.59 13.62 7.78
CA LEU A 81 2.16 12.85 6.65
C LEU A 81 1.24 11.71 6.23
N LEU A 82 0.72 10.93 7.19
CA LEU A 82 -0.23 9.85 6.90
C LEU A 82 -1.54 10.36 6.27
N GLY A 83 -1.94 11.60 6.57
CA GLY A 83 -3.06 12.26 5.90
C GLY A 83 -2.78 12.50 4.42
N HIS A 84 -1.62 13.09 4.10
CA HIS A 84 -1.18 13.35 2.73
C HIS A 84 -0.94 12.07 1.94
N GLU A 85 -0.33 11.05 2.55
CA GLU A 85 -0.14 9.75 1.90
C GLU A 85 -1.47 9.09 1.54
N ARG A 86 -2.54 9.28 2.33
CA ARG A 86 -3.87 8.74 2.01
C ARG A 86 -4.54 9.46 0.84
N GLU A 87 -4.35 10.77 0.73
CA GLU A 87 -4.78 11.54 -0.46
C GLU A 87 -4.00 11.09 -1.70
N MET A 88 -2.68 10.95 -1.58
CA MET A 88 -1.80 10.47 -2.66
C MET A 88 -2.07 9.00 -3.04
N ILE A 89 -2.36 8.10 -2.10
CA ILE A 89 -2.72 6.70 -2.39
C ILE A 89 -4.10 6.62 -3.06
N SER A 90 -5.03 7.51 -2.70
CA SER A 90 -6.32 7.60 -3.38
C SER A 90 -6.20 8.09 -4.83
N GLY A 91 -5.21 8.94 -5.14
CA GLY A 91 -4.91 9.41 -6.50
C GLY A 91 -3.94 8.53 -7.31
N ALA A 92 -2.97 7.87 -6.66
CA ALA A 92 -1.88 7.12 -7.31
C ALA A 92 -2.12 5.60 -7.38
N GLY A 93 -3.15 5.08 -6.71
CA GLY A 93 -3.35 3.64 -6.53
C GLY A 93 -4.15 2.91 -7.62
N GLY A 94 -4.94 3.60 -8.43
CA GLY A 94 -6.08 2.94 -9.11
C GLY A 94 -6.17 3.06 -10.62
N GLY A 95 -5.79 4.19 -11.22
CA GLY A 95 -6.19 4.55 -12.59
C GLY A 95 -5.79 3.51 -13.65
N ASP A 96 -4.55 3.04 -13.64
CA ASP A 96 -4.07 2.02 -14.59
C ASP A 96 -4.07 0.58 -14.03
N ARG A 97 -4.19 0.43 -12.70
CA ARG A 97 -3.94 -0.85 -12.01
C ARG A 97 -5.17 -1.71 -11.81
N LEU A 98 -6.36 -1.22 -12.17
CA LEU A 98 -7.61 -1.97 -12.07
C LEU A 98 -8.43 -1.91 -13.37
N ASN A 99 -7.76 -1.77 -14.52
CA ASN A 99 -8.45 -1.86 -15.81
C ASN A 99 -9.13 -3.22 -16.00
N ALA A 100 -10.26 -3.21 -16.70
CA ALA A 100 -10.99 -4.40 -17.09
C ALA A 100 -10.04 -5.40 -17.77
N ILE A 101 -10.04 -6.64 -17.29
CA ILE A 101 -9.22 -7.74 -17.80
C ILE A 101 -10.03 -8.78 -18.56
N GLY A 102 -11.35 -8.86 -18.33
CA GLY A 102 -12.19 -9.91 -18.91
C GLY A 102 -12.17 -9.89 -20.43
N ALA A 103 -12.28 -8.71 -21.05
CA ALA A 103 -12.22 -8.59 -22.51
C ALA A 103 -10.87 -8.97 -23.11
N VAL A 104 -9.76 -8.71 -22.41
CA VAL A 104 -8.41 -9.07 -22.89
C VAL A 104 -8.18 -10.57 -22.75
N VAL A 105 -8.55 -11.15 -21.61
CA VAL A 105 -8.37 -12.57 -21.33
C VAL A 105 -9.29 -13.43 -22.19
N ALA A 106 -10.56 -13.05 -22.35
CA ALA A 106 -11.51 -13.80 -23.17
C ALA A 106 -11.10 -13.83 -24.66
N ARG A 107 -10.47 -12.77 -25.17
CA ARG A 107 -9.93 -12.73 -26.55
C ARG A 107 -8.78 -13.72 -26.79
N ASN A 108 -8.13 -14.20 -25.72
CA ASN A 108 -7.06 -15.19 -25.80
C ASN A 108 -7.57 -16.64 -25.79
N GLY A 109 -8.87 -16.87 -26.04
CA GLY A 109 -9.44 -18.21 -26.18
C GLY A 109 -9.77 -18.88 -24.85
N LEU A 110 -10.16 -18.11 -23.84
CA LEU A 110 -10.62 -18.70 -22.58
C LEU A 110 -11.99 -19.38 -22.77
N GLU A 111 -12.03 -20.71 -22.68
CA GLU A 111 -13.26 -21.50 -22.91
C GLU A 111 -14.06 -21.78 -21.62
N ASP A 112 -13.42 -21.68 -20.44
CA ASP A 112 -14.08 -21.97 -19.16
C ASP A 112 -15.19 -20.95 -18.85
N PRO A 113 -16.47 -21.37 -18.83
CA PRO A 113 -17.60 -20.46 -18.60
C PRO A 113 -17.62 -19.89 -17.17
N ILE A 114 -17.10 -20.62 -16.18
CA ILE A 114 -17.06 -20.18 -14.79
C ILE A 114 -16.03 -19.05 -14.67
N LEU A 115 -14.81 -19.27 -15.14
CA LEU A 115 -13.75 -18.25 -15.07
C LEU A 115 -14.11 -17.00 -15.90
N ARG A 116 -14.80 -17.16 -17.04
CA ARG A 116 -15.35 -16.04 -17.80
C ARG A 116 -16.36 -15.21 -17.00
N ALA A 117 -17.25 -15.86 -16.25
CA ALA A 117 -18.22 -15.17 -15.39
C ALA A 117 -17.52 -14.42 -14.26
N GLU A 118 -16.50 -15.02 -13.64
CA GLU A 118 -15.71 -14.38 -12.58
C GLU A 118 -14.92 -13.16 -13.09
N LEU A 119 -14.34 -13.24 -14.29
CA LEU A 119 -13.68 -12.12 -14.96
C LEU A 119 -14.66 -10.99 -15.29
N ALA A 120 -15.86 -11.33 -15.79
CA ALA A 120 -16.90 -10.34 -16.04
C ALA A 120 -17.35 -9.63 -14.75
N GLN A 121 -17.53 -10.38 -13.66
CA GLN A 121 -17.85 -9.80 -12.36
C GLN A 121 -16.72 -8.88 -11.85
N PHE A 122 -15.46 -9.29 -12.02
CA PHE A 122 -14.32 -8.43 -11.68
C PHE A 122 -14.34 -7.12 -12.47
N ASP A 123 -14.61 -7.16 -13.77
CA ASP A 123 -14.70 -5.95 -14.61
C ASP A 123 -15.81 -5.01 -14.12
N VAL A 124 -16.96 -5.55 -13.70
CA VAL A 124 -18.05 -4.77 -13.08
C VAL A 124 -17.59 -4.13 -11.76
N ASP A 125 -16.95 -4.90 -10.88
CA ASP A 125 -16.48 -4.42 -9.59
C ASP A 125 -15.39 -3.33 -9.76
N ALA A 126 -14.53 -3.48 -10.75
CA ALA A 126 -13.49 -2.50 -11.10
C ALA A 126 -14.09 -1.19 -11.64
N LEU A 127 -15.12 -1.26 -12.48
CA LEU A 127 -15.87 -0.08 -12.94
C LEU A 127 -16.56 0.62 -11.77
N ALA A 128 -17.23 -0.12 -10.90
CA ALA A 128 -17.87 0.45 -9.70
C ALA A 128 -16.85 1.14 -8.79
N TYR A 129 -15.66 0.54 -8.62
CA TYR A 129 -14.56 1.15 -7.87
C TYR A 129 -14.07 2.45 -8.50
N ALA A 130 -13.89 2.49 -9.83
CA ALA A 130 -13.50 3.70 -10.55
C ALA A 130 -14.53 4.84 -10.37
N CYS A 131 -15.82 4.55 -10.60
CA CYS A 131 -16.89 5.53 -10.38
C CYS A 131 -16.96 6.01 -8.93
N MET A 132 -16.72 5.13 -7.95
CA MET A 132 -16.68 5.51 -6.54
C MET A 132 -15.47 6.42 -6.22
N GLY A 133 -14.33 6.18 -6.86
CA GLY A 133 -13.15 7.05 -6.77
C GLY A 133 -13.42 8.45 -7.33
N GLU A 134 -14.02 8.54 -8.52
CA GLU A 134 -14.42 9.81 -9.13
C GLU A 134 -15.40 10.58 -8.24
N LYS A 135 -16.45 9.90 -7.77
CA LYS A 135 -17.42 10.47 -6.83
C LYS A 135 -16.74 11.03 -5.57
N PHE A 136 -15.82 10.26 -4.97
CA PHE A 136 -15.11 10.70 -3.77
C PHE A 136 -14.26 11.95 -4.04
N LEU A 137 -13.55 12.01 -5.17
CA LEU A 137 -12.76 13.18 -5.54
C LEU A 137 -13.63 14.42 -5.71
N ASP A 138 -14.80 14.28 -6.33
CA ASP A 138 -15.74 15.39 -6.49
C ASP A 138 -16.37 15.84 -5.16
N GLU A 139 -16.72 14.91 -4.27
CA GLU A 139 -17.18 15.22 -2.91
C GLU A 139 -16.09 15.93 -2.09
N ALA A 140 -14.83 15.49 -2.22
CA ALA A 140 -13.69 16.09 -1.53
C ALA A 140 -13.45 17.55 -1.97
N LYS A 141 -13.52 17.85 -3.27
CA LYS A 141 -13.34 19.22 -3.82
C LYS A 141 -14.33 20.23 -3.24
N VAL A 142 -15.54 19.79 -2.89
CA VAL A 142 -16.59 20.64 -2.30
C VAL A 142 -16.68 20.52 -0.78
N GLY A 143 -15.69 19.90 -0.13
CA GLY A 143 -15.63 19.76 1.32
C GLY A 143 -16.66 18.81 1.93
N ARG A 144 -17.24 17.89 1.13
CA ARG A 144 -18.22 16.88 1.55
C ARG A 144 -17.65 15.47 1.68
N GLY A 145 -16.41 15.25 1.25
CA GLY A 145 -15.74 13.96 1.36
C GLY A 145 -15.55 13.56 2.83
N HIS A 146 -15.90 12.33 3.18
CA HIS A 146 -15.75 11.85 4.55
C HIS A 146 -14.27 11.55 4.85
N PRO A 147 -13.68 12.04 5.96
CA PRO A 147 -12.24 11.93 6.22
C PRO A 147 -11.74 10.49 6.40
N ALA A 148 -12.64 9.55 6.72
CA ALA A 148 -12.32 8.12 6.83
C ALA A 148 -12.47 7.34 5.51
N GLN A 149 -13.11 7.93 4.48
CA GLN A 149 -13.40 7.28 3.19
C GLN A 149 -12.17 6.77 2.43
N PRO A 150 -10.98 7.41 2.51
CA PRO A 150 -9.76 6.84 1.94
C PRO A 150 -9.42 5.43 2.45
N ASN A 151 -9.79 5.07 3.70
CA ASN A 151 -9.55 3.72 4.23
C ASN A 151 -10.45 2.69 3.53
N MET A 152 -11.68 3.06 3.21
CA MET A 152 -12.61 2.21 2.46
C MET A 152 -12.13 2.01 1.03
N ILE A 153 -11.77 3.11 0.34
CA ILE A 153 -11.23 3.05 -1.04
C ILE A 153 -9.97 2.19 -1.06
N LYS A 154 -9.02 2.42 -0.14
CA LYS A 154 -7.82 1.59 -0.06
C LYS A 154 -8.16 0.12 0.16
N TYR A 155 -9.03 -0.21 1.11
CA TYR A 155 -9.42 -1.59 1.37
C TYR A 155 -9.96 -2.28 0.10
N VAL A 156 -10.98 -1.69 -0.54
CA VAL A 156 -11.59 -2.26 -1.75
C VAL A 156 -10.55 -2.38 -2.88
N GLY A 157 -9.74 -1.35 -3.11
CA GLY A 157 -8.70 -1.38 -4.14
C GLY A 157 -7.66 -2.47 -3.91
N THR A 158 -7.28 -2.73 -2.65
CA THR A 158 -6.34 -3.82 -2.31
C THR A 158 -6.94 -5.20 -2.53
N GLU A 159 -8.21 -5.42 -2.19
CA GLU A 159 -8.92 -6.68 -2.43
C GLU A 159 -9.12 -6.93 -3.93
N LEU A 160 -9.52 -5.90 -4.68
CA LEU A 160 -9.65 -5.98 -6.14
C LEU A 160 -8.30 -6.30 -6.79
N ASN A 161 -7.21 -5.65 -6.38
CA ASN A 161 -5.90 -5.93 -6.98
C ASN A 161 -5.43 -7.37 -6.72
N LYS A 162 -5.69 -7.91 -5.52
CA LYS A 162 -5.42 -9.32 -5.23
C LYS A 162 -6.25 -10.23 -6.14
N ARG A 163 -7.57 -10.03 -6.19
CA ARG A 163 -8.49 -10.82 -7.02
C ARG A 163 -8.14 -10.75 -8.51
N ARG A 164 -7.74 -9.57 -9.01
CA ARG A 164 -7.24 -9.38 -10.37
C ARG A 164 -6.13 -10.38 -10.68
N HIS A 165 -5.13 -10.45 -9.80
CA HIS A 165 -4.00 -11.34 -10.01
C HIS A 165 -4.38 -12.81 -9.81
N GLU A 166 -5.28 -13.16 -8.89
CA GLU A 166 -5.81 -14.53 -8.80
C GLU A 166 -6.46 -14.98 -10.12
N LEU A 167 -7.30 -14.12 -10.71
CA LEU A 167 -7.99 -14.42 -11.97
C LEU A 167 -7.01 -14.54 -13.15
N LEU A 168 -5.99 -13.67 -13.20
CA LEU A 168 -4.94 -13.76 -14.21
C LEU A 168 -4.10 -15.04 -14.06
N MET A 169 -3.81 -15.46 -12.82
CA MET A 169 -3.13 -16.73 -12.56
C MET A 169 -3.99 -17.92 -13.00
N ALA A 170 -5.28 -17.92 -12.68
CA ALA A 170 -6.22 -18.96 -13.10
C ALA A 170 -6.31 -19.03 -14.64
N ALA A 171 -6.43 -17.89 -15.31
CA ALA A 171 -6.52 -17.82 -16.77
C ALA A 171 -5.24 -18.26 -17.48
N GLY A 172 -4.07 -17.97 -16.90
CA GLY A 172 -2.78 -18.39 -17.46
C GLY A 172 -2.39 -19.84 -17.11
N GLY A 173 -3.14 -20.50 -16.22
CA GLY A 173 -2.92 -21.88 -15.81
C GLY A 173 -1.49 -22.15 -15.30
N ALA A 174 -0.99 -23.35 -15.58
CA ALA A 174 0.35 -23.76 -15.15
C ALA A 174 1.48 -22.86 -15.68
N THR A 175 1.29 -22.26 -16.86
CA THR A 175 2.26 -21.31 -17.44
C THR A 175 2.44 -20.08 -16.55
N ALA A 176 1.36 -19.56 -15.94
CA ALA A 176 1.45 -18.38 -15.08
C ALA A 176 2.28 -18.62 -13.82
N LEU A 177 2.47 -19.88 -13.41
CA LEU A 177 3.28 -20.28 -12.25
C LEU A 177 4.78 -20.34 -12.56
N GLU A 178 5.20 -20.23 -13.82
CA GLU A 178 6.63 -20.23 -14.15
C GLU A 178 7.34 -19.07 -13.44
N TRP A 179 8.46 -19.40 -12.79
CA TRP A 179 9.23 -18.46 -11.98
C TRP A 179 10.23 -17.64 -12.79
N ASP A 180 10.67 -18.21 -13.91
CA ASP A 180 11.60 -17.61 -14.86
C ASP A 180 11.43 -18.28 -16.23
N SER A 181 10.85 -17.55 -17.19
CA SER A 181 10.75 -18.00 -18.58
C SER A 181 10.52 -16.80 -19.51
N GLU A 182 10.97 -16.88 -20.75
CA GLU A 182 10.71 -15.86 -21.76
C GLU A 182 9.20 -15.68 -21.99
N ARG A 183 8.45 -16.79 -22.02
CA ARG A 183 6.99 -16.83 -22.18
C ARG A 183 6.23 -16.03 -21.10
N THR A 184 6.76 -15.98 -19.88
CA THR A 184 6.19 -15.20 -18.78
C THR A 184 6.91 -13.90 -18.52
N ASN A 185 7.81 -13.49 -19.41
CA ASN A 185 8.67 -12.32 -19.23
C ASN A 185 9.41 -12.36 -17.88
N GLY A 186 10.12 -13.47 -17.62
CA GLY A 186 10.88 -13.69 -16.37
C GLY A 186 10.02 -14.00 -15.14
N GLY A 187 8.87 -14.66 -15.32
CA GLY A 187 7.95 -14.99 -14.23
C GLY A 187 7.12 -13.82 -13.72
N SER A 188 6.88 -12.80 -14.56
CA SER A 188 6.14 -11.60 -14.17
C SER A 188 4.76 -11.88 -13.54
N PRO A 189 3.92 -12.81 -14.05
CA PRO A 189 2.62 -13.12 -13.45
C PRO A 189 2.74 -13.64 -12.02
N SER A 190 3.55 -14.69 -11.78
CA SER A 190 3.74 -15.30 -10.46
C SER A 190 4.33 -14.31 -9.46
N ARG A 191 5.32 -13.53 -9.86
CA ARG A 191 5.95 -12.50 -9.01
C ARG A 191 4.99 -11.37 -8.65
N SER A 192 4.21 -10.89 -9.61
CA SER A 192 3.21 -9.83 -9.38
C SER A 192 2.10 -10.31 -8.47
N TRP A 193 1.58 -11.52 -8.70
CA TRP A 193 0.60 -12.17 -7.84
C TRP A 193 1.08 -12.26 -6.39
N LEU A 194 2.30 -12.75 -6.16
CA LEU A 194 2.88 -12.84 -4.83
C LEU A 194 3.11 -11.46 -4.18
N ARG A 195 3.46 -10.42 -4.95
CA ARG A 195 3.61 -9.06 -4.43
C ARG A 195 2.29 -8.49 -3.92
N THR A 196 1.15 -8.86 -4.52
CA THR A 196 -0.16 -8.32 -4.11
C THR A 196 -0.52 -8.64 -2.66
N LYS A 197 0.06 -9.70 -2.06
CA LYS A 197 -0.24 -10.10 -0.69
C LYS A 197 0.17 -9.05 0.35
N ALA A 198 1.23 -8.29 0.06
CA ALA A 198 1.65 -7.20 0.93
C ALA A 198 0.68 -6.00 0.90
N ASN A 199 -0.14 -5.84 -0.14
CA ASN A 199 -1.03 -4.69 -0.30
C ASN A 199 -2.10 -4.60 0.80
N SER A 200 -2.53 -5.74 1.38
CA SER A 200 -3.49 -5.78 2.50
C SER A 200 -2.85 -5.54 3.87
N ILE A 201 -1.53 -5.28 3.92
CA ILE A 201 -0.77 -5.07 5.16
C ILE A 201 -0.13 -3.67 5.14
N GLU A 202 0.55 -3.32 4.06
CA GLU A 202 1.27 -2.05 3.94
C GLU A 202 0.32 -0.84 3.91
N GLY A 203 0.76 0.28 4.48
CA GLY A 203 -0.07 1.49 4.60
C GLY A 203 -1.34 1.31 5.46
N GLY A 204 -1.38 0.28 6.32
CA GLY A 204 -2.51 -0.07 7.20
C GLY A 204 -3.18 -1.38 6.80
N THR A 205 -3.36 -2.29 7.76
CA THR A 205 -3.92 -3.62 7.47
C THR A 205 -5.42 -3.54 7.14
N SER A 206 -5.93 -4.55 6.43
CA SER A 206 -7.37 -4.67 6.15
C SER A 206 -8.22 -4.58 7.41
N GLU A 207 -7.80 -5.21 8.51
CA GLU A 207 -8.52 -5.19 9.78
C GLU A 207 -8.57 -3.80 10.40
N VAL A 208 -7.44 -3.06 10.36
CA VAL A 208 -7.40 -1.67 10.87
C VAL A 208 -8.30 -0.77 10.02
N MET A 209 -8.25 -0.93 8.69
CA MET A 209 -9.11 -0.15 7.79
C MET A 209 -10.59 -0.46 8.02
N LEU A 210 -10.97 -1.73 8.15
CA LEU A 210 -12.35 -2.14 8.43
C LEU A 210 -12.83 -1.63 9.79
N ASN A 211 -11.98 -1.63 10.82
CA ASN A 211 -12.29 -1.01 12.11
C ASN A 211 -12.54 0.50 11.98
N VAL A 212 -11.77 1.20 11.15
CA VAL A 212 -12.00 2.62 10.87
C VAL A 212 -13.32 2.83 10.15
N VAL A 213 -13.66 2.00 9.15
CA VAL A 213 -14.95 2.06 8.45
C VAL A 213 -16.11 1.84 9.43
N ALA A 214 -16.04 0.78 10.25
CA ALA A 214 -17.05 0.45 11.25
C ALA A 214 -17.29 1.59 12.25
N LYS A 215 -16.21 2.17 12.82
CA LYS A 215 -16.31 3.22 13.83
C LYS A 215 -16.66 4.59 13.28
N ARG A 216 -16.11 4.96 12.11
CA ARG A 216 -16.11 6.34 11.62
C ARG A 216 -17.09 6.59 10.49
N ILE A 217 -17.42 5.58 9.68
CA ILE A 217 -18.34 5.74 8.55
C ILE A 217 -19.71 5.17 8.93
N LEU A 218 -19.74 3.95 9.48
CA LEU A 218 -20.98 3.27 9.85
C LEU A 218 -21.44 3.59 11.28
N GLU A 219 -20.57 4.18 12.10
CA GLU A 219 -20.82 4.54 13.49
C GLU A 219 -21.40 3.39 14.33
N LEU A 220 -20.89 2.17 14.12
CA LEU A 220 -21.42 0.98 14.79
C LEU A 220 -21.21 1.05 16.32
N PRO A 221 -22.21 0.63 17.13
CA PRO A 221 -22.10 0.63 18.58
C PRO A 221 -20.99 -0.30 19.08
N GLY A 222 -20.13 0.20 19.97
CA GLY A 222 -19.07 -0.60 20.60
C GLY A 222 -17.88 -0.95 19.70
N ALA A 223 -17.84 -0.41 18.47
CA ALA A 223 -16.74 -0.62 17.54
C ALA A 223 -15.43 -0.04 18.05
#